data_AF-A0A815ZY40-F1
#
_entry.id   AF-A0A815ZY40-F1
#
_cell.length_a   1.000
_cell.length_b   1.000
_cell.length_c   1.000
_cell.angle_alpha   90.00
_cell.angle_beta   90.00
_cell.angle_gamma   90.00
#
_symmetry.space_group_name_H-M   'P 1'
#
loop_
_entity.id
_entity.type
_entity.pdbx_description
1 polymer ?
#
loop_
_entity_poly.entity_id
_entity_poly.type
_entity_poly.pdbx_seq_one_letter_code
_entity_poly.pdbx_strand_id
1 'polypeptide(L)'
;MTKINNGEWRLLEELIEKKNEQESRMNDTNIAQPTLFAIQVALTALLVSWHIYPSSIVSHSAGDQAAAFVAGRLTLEETVRIEHLACIAVVNSPRSVTISGDEKTIDEIQQILTISYPNVFNARLRIENVFHSYQINRFDTEKEMLSSLKDIRRLPVQDQKQIFDPICAKAKPYSSVIGEQMNDSIPVNGQYWWSNVRQAVRFYDAIAAIIKDEAANVFLEISPHSVLGTSIRECYELTNQQQQ
;
A
#
# COMPACT_ATOMS: atom_id res chain seq x y z
N MET A 1 -34.65 8.06 1.79
CA MET A 1 -34.19 8.83 0.61
C MET A 1 -33.39 10.01 1.12
N THR A 2 -32.10 9.79 1.37
CA THR A 2 -31.18 10.84 1.83
C THR A 2 -30.25 11.10 0.65
N LYS A 3 -30.39 12.29 0.05
CA LYS A 3 -29.57 12.71 -1.08
C LYS A 3 -28.11 12.77 -0.63
N ILE A 4 -27.30 11.91 -1.23
CA ILE A 4 -25.85 11.86 -1.09
C ILE A 4 -25.29 13.01 -1.91
N ASN A 5 -24.77 14.05 -1.25
CA ASN A 5 -23.79 14.95 -1.87
C ASN A 5 -22.41 14.30 -1.70
N ASN A 6 -22.13 13.26 -2.48
CA ASN A 6 -20.75 12.99 -2.88
C ASN A 6 -20.43 14.14 -3.82
N GLY A 7 -19.66 15.13 -3.38
CA GLY A 7 -19.18 16.16 -4.28
C GLY A 7 -18.40 15.44 -5.39
N GLU A 8 -19.00 15.30 -6.57
CA GLU A 8 -18.34 14.76 -7.76
C GLU A 8 -17.07 15.58 -7.97
N TRP A 9 -15.92 14.98 -7.68
CA TRP A 9 -14.66 15.62 -8.03
C TRP A 9 -14.49 15.56 -9.54
N ARG A 10 -14.28 16.72 -10.18
CA ARG A 10 -13.97 16.79 -11.60
C ARG A 10 -12.52 17.21 -11.78
N LEU A 11 -11.77 16.38 -12.49
CA LEU A 11 -10.39 16.65 -12.90
C LEU A 11 -10.20 18.08 -13.44
N LEU A 12 -11.13 18.54 -14.29
CA LEU A 12 -11.07 19.87 -14.89
C LEU A 12 -11.26 21.01 -13.86
N GLU A 13 -12.08 20.80 -12.83
CA GLU A 13 -12.25 21.80 -11.76
C GLU A 13 -10.97 21.94 -10.94
N GLU A 14 -10.28 20.83 -10.66
CA GLU A 14 -9.00 20.86 -9.94
C GLU A 14 -7.87 21.51 -10.74
N LEU A 15 -7.88 21.36 -12.06
CA LEU A 15 -6.84 21.90 -12.95
C LEU A 15 -7.05 23.37 -13.35
N ILE A 16 -8.30 23.84 -13.40
CA ILE A 16 -8.65 25.14 -13.98
C ILE A 16 -8.96 26.18 -12.90
N GLU A 17 -9.49 25.78 -11.74
CA GLU A 17 -9.76 26.71 -10.66
C GLU A 17 -8.44 27.22 -10.05
N LYS A 18 -8.33 28.54 -9.89
CA LYS A 18 -7.22 29.15 -9.15
C LYS A 18 -7.37 28.86 -7.65
N LYS A 19 -6.94 27.67 -7.24
CA LYS A 19 -6.80 27.28 -5.84
C LYS A 19 -5.39 27.59 -5.37
N ASN A 20 -5.24 28.09 -4.16
CA ASN A 20 -3.92 28.18 -3.53
C ASN A 20 -3.45 26.78 -3.05
N GLU A 21 -2.18 26.64 -2.64
CA GLU A 21 -1.62 25.35 -2.18
C GLU A 21 -2.37 24.72 -1.00
N GLN A 22 -3.08 25.51 -0.18
CA GLN A 22 -3.86 25.03 0.96
C GLN A 22 -5.27 24.57 0.55
N GLU A 23 -5.79 25.07 -0.57
CA GLU A 23 -7.11 24.73 -1.13
C GLU A 23 -7.04 23.61 -2.16
N SER A 24 -5.88 23.44 -2.80
CA SER A 24 -5.65 22.38 -3.77
C SER A 24 -5.59 21.03 -3.09
N ARG A 25 -6.28 20.06 -3.67
CA ARG A 25 -6.23 18.66 -3.24
C ARG A 25 -5.11 17.87 -3.91
N MET A 26 -4.23 18.52 -4.66
CA MET A 26 -3.12 17.88 -5.37
C MET A 26 -2.05 17.29 -4.43
N ASN A 27 -2.12 17.56 -3.13
CA ASN A 27 -1.31 16.86 -2.11
C ASN A 27 -1.88 15.45 -1.78
N ASP A 28 -3.13 15.16 -2.13
CA ASP A 28 -3.71 13.82 -2.03
C ASP A 28 -3.32 12.99 -3.26
N THR A 29 -2.61 11.90 -3.03
CA THR A 29 -2.15 10.99 -4.09
C THR A 29 -3.31 10.42 -4.92
N ASN A 30 -4.49 10.21 -4.33
CA ASN A 30 -5.67 9.71 -5.04
C ASN A 30 -6.25 10.72 -6.05
N ILE A 31 -5.86 12.00 -5.93
CA ILE A 31 -6.26 13.08 -6.84
C ILE A 31 -5.09 13.44 -7.76
N ALA A 32 -3.88 13.50 -7.22
CA ALA A 32 -2.67 13.86 -7.94
C ALA A 32 -2.31 12.85 -9.04
N GLN A 33 -2.46 11.55 -8.79
CA GLN A 33 -2.10 10.50 -9.74
C GLN A 33 -3.00 10.49 -11.00
N PRO A 34 -4.36 10.49 -10.88
CA PRO A 34 -5.23 10.57 -12.05
C PRO A 34 -5.04 11.88 -12.83
N THR A 35 -4.76 12.95 -12.09
CA THR A 35 -4.49 14.27 -12.67
C THR A 35 -3.19 14.28 -13.47
N LEU A 36 -2.13 13.67 -12.93
CA LEU A 36 -0.85 13.55 -13.60
C LEU A 36 -0.94 12.67 -14.84
N PHE A 37 -1.63 11.53 -14.76
CA PHE A 37 -1.91 10.67 -15.92
C PHE A 37 -2.60 11.45 -17.03
N ALA A 38 -3.68 12.16 -16.72
CA ALA A 38 -4.43 12.93 -17.70
C ALA A 38 -3.59 14.02 -18.37
N ILE A 39 -2.76 14.74 -17.60
CA ILE A 39 -1.84 15.74 -18.14
C ILE A 39 -0.80 15.10 -19.06
N GLN A 40 -0.17 14.00 -18.65
CA GLN A 40 0.85 13.31 -19.44
C GLN A 40 0.29 12.81 -20.78
N VAL A 41 -0.92 12.24 -20.76
CA VAL A 41 -1.62 11.82 -21.98
C VAL A 41 -2.00 13.01 -22.85
N ALA A 42 -2.54 14.09 -22.28
CA ALA A 42 -2.93 15.28 -23.03
C ALA A 42 -1.73 15.97 -23.68
N LEU A 43 -0.61 16.09 -22.97
CA LEU A 43 0.64 16.64 -23.51
C LEU A 43 1.18 15.75 -24.63
N THR A 44 1.11 14.43 -24.48
CA THR A 44 1.53 13.51 -25.55
C THR A 44 0.64 13.62 -26.78
N ALA A 45 -0.68 13.70 -26.59
CA ALA A 45 -1.63 13.91 -27.69
C ALA A 45 -1.39 15.26 -28.40
N LEU A 46 -1.05 16.32 -27.65
CA LEU A 46 -0.67 17.62 -28.20
C LEU A 46 0.59 17.51 -29.07
N LEU A 47 1.63 16.84 -28.59
CA LEU A 47 2.86 16.61 -29.36
C LEU A 47 2.58 15.82 -30.65
N VAL A 48 1.77 14.77 -30.56
CA VAL A 48 1.31 13.97 -31.71
C VAL A 48 0.53 14.83 -32.71
N SER A 49 -0.30 15.77 -32.24
CA SER A 49 -1.03 16.71 -33.10
C SER A 49 -0.10 17.66 -33.89
N TRP A 50 1.12 17.86 -33.39
CA TRP A 50 2.20 18.59 -34.08
C TRP A 50 3.11 17.68 -34.90
N HIS A 51 2.70 16.43 -35.14
CA HIS A 51 3.48 15.41 -35.83
C HIS A 51 4.81 15.04 -35.12
N ILE A 52 4.89 15.21 -33.80
CA ILE A 52 6.00 14.77 -32.98
C ILE A 52 5.62 13.44 -32.31
N TYR A 53 6.26 12.35 -32.73
CA TYR A 53 5.96 11.00 -32.25
C TYR A 53 7.11 10.46 -31.38
N PRO A 54 6.82 9.82 -30.23
CA PRO A 54 7.85 9.20 -29.41
C PRO A 54 8.44 7.97 -30.12
N SER A 55 9.76 7.91 -30.26
CA SER A 55 10.48 6.72 -30.73
C SER A 55 10.76 5.72 -29.59
N SER A 56 10.75 6.19 -28.35
CA SER A 56 10.91 5.41 -27.13
C SER A 56 10.28 6.17 -25.96
N ILE A 57 9.82 5.45 -24.94
CA ILE A 57 9.14 6.03 -23.77
C ILE A 57 9.83 5.47 -22.51
N VAL A 58 10.16 6.35 -21.58
CA VAL A 58 10.68 6.01 -20.25
C VAL A 58 9.83 6.77 -19.23
N SER A 59 9.49 6.09 -18.14
CA SER A 59 8.64 6.60 -17.08
C SER A 59 9.23 6.27 -15.71
N HIS A 60 8.71 6.93 -14.69
CA HIS A 60 9.07 6.69 -13.29
C HIS A 60 7.80 6.56 -12.47
N SER A 61 7.59 5.39 -11.84
CA SER A 61 6.48 5.10 -10.93
C SER A 61 5.12 5.42 -11.58
N ALA A 62 4.39 6.43 -11.10
CA ALA A 62 3.07 6.82 -11.61
C ALA A 62 3.02 7.09 -13.13
N GLY A 63 4.15 7.43 -13.78
CA GLY A 63 4.22 7.64 -15.22
C GLY A 63 4.09 6.37 -16.07
N ASP A 64 4.24 5.17 -15.49
CA ASP A 64 4.22 3.90 -16.24
C ASP A 64 2.88 3.64 -16.92
N GLN A 65 1.80 4.12 -16.32
CA GLN A 65 0.44 4.00 -16.85
C GLN A 65 0.25 4.85 -18.10
N ALA A 66 0.67 6.11 -18.05
CA ALA A 66 0.66 7.00 -19.21
C ALA A 66 1.54 6.44 -20.34
N ALA A 67 2.72 5.90 -19.99
CA ALA A 67 3.62 5.28 -20.96
C ALA A 67 2.97 4.06 -21.63
N ALA A 68 2.35 3.17 -20.86
CA ALA A 68 1.66 1.98 -21.38
C ALA A 68 0.45 2.35 -22.26
N PHE A 69 -0.35 3.33 -21.85
CA PHE A 69 -1.48 3.84 -22.65
C PHE A 69 -1.01 4.45 -23.97
N VAL A 70 -0.02 5.37 -23.93
CA VAL A 70 0.54 6.02 -25.12
C VAL A 70 1.17 5.01 -26.07
N ALA A 71 1.84 3.98 -25.53
CA ALA A 71 2.42 2.89 -26.32
C ALA A 71 1.36 1.92 -26.90
N GLY A 72 0.07 2.16 -26.66
CA GLY A 72 -1.03 1.31 -27.11
C GLY A 72 -1.06 -0.06 -26.45
N ARG A 73 -0.44 -0.20 -25.27
CA ARG A 73 -0.42 -1.45 -24.48
C ARG A 73 -1.63 -1.60 -23.58
N LEU A 74 -2.28 -0.49 -23.26
CA LEU A 74 -3.52 -0.42 -22.48
C LEU A 74 -4.52 0.52 -23.17
N THR A 75 -5.80 0.23 -23.03
CA THR A 75 -6.89 1.13 -23.36
C THR A 75 -7.07 2.20 -22.28
N LEU A 76 -7.79 3.27 -22.61
CA LEU A 76 -8.08 4.34 -21.63
C LEU A 76 -8.88 3.81 -20.44
N GLU A 77 -9.83 2.90 -20.71
CA GLU A 77 -10.65 2.28 -19.67
C GLU A 77 -9.80 1.41 -18.73
N GLU A 78 -8.89 0.58 -19.28
CA GLU A 78 -7.98 -0.23 -18.48
C GLU A 78 -7.04 0.63 -17.63
N THR A 79 -6.58 1.77 -18.18
CA THR A 79 -5.62 2.63 -17.48
C THR A 79 -6.27 3.37 -16.31
N VAL A 80 -7.47 3.91 -16.49
CA VAL A 80 -8.24 4.59 -15.42
C VAL A 80 -8.67 3.62 -14.32
N ARG A 81 -8.84 2.33 -14.64
CA ARG A 81 -9.18 1.28 -13.67
C ARG A 81 -8.03 0.92 -12.72
N ILE A 82 -6.77 1.07 -13.14
CA ILE A 82 -5.61 0.64 -12.36
C ILE A 82 -5.38 1.51 -11.12
N GLU A 83 -5.71 2.80 -11.15
CA GLU A 83 -5.42 3.72 -10.03
C GLU A 83 -6.40 3.64 -8.85
N HIS A 84 -7.55 2.99 -9.02
CA HIS A 84 -8.64 3.08 -8.04
C HIS A 84 -9.24 1.74 -7.61
N LEU A 85 -8.71 0.60 -8.05
CA LEU A 85 -9.39 -0.68 -7.88
C LEU A 85 -8.57 -1.79 -7.18
N ALA A 86 -7.25 -1.65 -7.04
CA ALA A 86 -6.41 -2.61 -6.32
C ALA A 86 -5.11 -1.99 -5.79
N CYS A 87 -4.60 -2.52 -4.68
CA CYS A 87 -3.34 -2.12 -4.06
C CYS A 87 -2.62 -3.31 -3.43
N ILE A 88 -1.32 -3.18 -3.22
CA ILE A 88 -0.56 -4.15 -2.41
C ILE A 88 -1.00 -3.99 -0.96
N ALA A 89 -1.69 -5.00 -0.42
CA ALA A 89 -2.06 -5.09 0.98
C ALA A 89 -0.88 -5.53 1.84
N VAL A 90 -0.07 -6.47 1.34
CA VAL A 90 1.03 -7.06 2.11
C VAL A 90 2.18 -7.40 1.16
N VAL A 91 3.40 -7.04 1.56
CA VAL A 91 4.63 -7.62 1.02
C VAL A 91 5.04 -8.75 1.99
N ASN A 92 4.60 -9.97 1.69
CA ASN A 92 4.82 -11.13 2.56
C ASN A 92 6.27 -11.58 2.50
N SER A 93 6.87 -11.56 1.32
CA SER A 93 8.24 -12.00 1.09
C SER A 93 8.76 -11.40 -0.22
N PRO A 94 10.02 -11.65 -0.59
CA PRO A 94 10.54 -11.26 -1.91
C PRO A 94 9.81 -11.91 -3.10
N ARG A 95 9.05 -12.99 -2.85
CA ARG A 95 8.39 -13.79 -3.89
C ARG A 95 6.87 -13.82 -3.75
N SER A 96 6.32 -13.17 -2.72
CA SER A 96 4.91 -13.24 -2.38
C SER A 96 4.37 -11.88 -1.92
N VAL A 97 3.30 -11.45 -2.58
CA VAL A 97 2.54 -10.25 -2.23
C VAL A 97 1.06 -10.58 -2.15
N THR A 98 0.34 -9.86 -1.30
CA THR A 98 -1.12 -9.89 -1.24
C THR A 98 -1.66 -8.62 -1.87
N ILE A 99 -2.63 -8.76 -2.76
CA ILE A 99 -3.31 -7.66 -3.42
C ILE A 99 -4.73 -7.58 -2.85
N SER A 100 -5.17 -6.38 -2.51
CA SER A 100 -6.53 -6.08 -2.02
C SER A 100 -7.17 -5.03 -2.92
N GLY A 101 -8.49 -5.06 -3.05
CA GLY A 101 -9.19 -4.20 -3.99
C GLY A 101 -10.64 -4.60 -4.20
N ASP A 102 -11.29 -3.95 -5.16
CA ASP A 102 -12.65 -4.29 -5.55
C ASP A 102 -12.70 -5.71 -6.15
N GLU A 103 -13.76 -6.45 -5.81
CA GLU A 103 -13.91 -7.89 -6.11
C GLU A 103 -13.68 -8.21 -7.59
N LYS A 104 -14.30 -7.43 -8.47
CA LYS A 104 -14.19 -7.56 -9.94
C LYS A 104 -12.74 -7.39 -10.40
N THR A 105 -12.01 -6.45 -9.82
CA THR A 105 -10.62 -6.18 -10.20
C THR A 105 -9.69 -7.26 -9.72
N ILE A 106 -9.90 -7.78 -8.50
CA ILE A 106 -9.16 -8.95 -8.03
C ILE A 106 -9.44 -10.17 -8.92
N ASP A 107 -10.68 -10.36 -9.40
CA ASP A 107 -11.00 -11.42 -10.36
C ASP A 107 -10.27 -11.23 -11.71
N GLU A 108 -10.27 -10.01 -12.26
CA GLU A 108 -9.55 -9.67 -13.49
C GLU A 108 -8.05 -9.92 -13.35
N ILE A 109 -7.43 -9.47 -12.24
CA ILE A 109 -6.01 -9.71 -11.94
C ILE A 109 -5.73 -11.22 -11.84
N GLN A 110 -6.58 -11.96 -11.14
CA GLN A 110 -6.40 -13.40 -10.95
C GLN A 110 -6.46 -14.15 -12.30
N GLN A 111 -7.40 -13.78 -13.17
CA GLN A 111 -7.52 -14.35 -14.50
C GLN A 111 -6.28 -14.07 -15.35
N ILE A 112 -5.79 -12.82 -15.36
CA ILE A 112 -4.56 -12.44 -16.08
C ILE A 112 -3.36 -13.25 -15.58
N LEU A 113 -3.18 -13.37 -14.26
CA LEU A 113 -2.10 -14.15 -13.67
C LEU A 113 -2.19 -15.63 -14.08
N THR A 114 -3.38 -16.20 -14.04
CA THR A 114 -3.61 -17.61 -14.38
C THR A 114 -3.34 -17.90 -15.86
N ILE A 115 -3.74 -17.00 -16.76
CA ILE A 115 -3.60 -17.18 -18.22
C ILE A 115 -2.17 -16.88 -18.68
N SER A 116 -1.64 -15.72 -18.28
CA SER A 116 -0.38 -15.20 -18.81
C SER A 116 0.85 -15.71 -18.05
N TYR A 117 0.67 -16.16 -16.81
CA TYR A 117 1.77 -16.57 -15.93
C TYR A 117 1.43 -17.90 -15.21
N PRO A 118 1.29 -19.02 -15.95
CA PRO A 118 0.82 -20.29 -15.38
C PRO A 118 1.73 -20.88 -14.28
N ASN A 119 2.97 -20.41 -14.19
CA ASN A 119 3.93 -20.81 -13.16
C ASN A 119 3.89 -19.92 -11.90
N VAL A 120 3.10 -18.84 -11.91
CA VAL A 120 2.92 -17.95 -10.75
C VAL A 120 1.72 -18.45 -9.94
N PHE A 121 2.01 -18.97 -8.75
CA PHE A 121 0.98 -19.32 -7.80
C PHE A 121 0.18 -18.07 -7.41
N ASN A 122 -1.14 -18.16 -7.55
CA ASN A 122 -2.07 -17.12 -7.11
C ASN A 122 -3.31 -17.79 -6.51
N ALA A 123 -3.83 -17.25 -5.41
CA ALA A 123 -5.00 -17.78 -4.73
C ALA A 123 -5.85 -16.63 -4.16
N ARG A 124 -7.17 -16.72 -4.33
CA ARG A 124 -8.10 -15.73 -3.81
C ARG A 124 -8.32 -15.95 -2.31
N LEU A 125 -8.05 -14.92 -1.52
CA LEU A 125 -8.33 -14.89 -0.09
C LEU A 125 -9.78 -14.48 0.12
N ARG A 126 -10.58 -15.32 0.80
CA ARG A 126 -11.96 -14.99 1.16
C ARG A 126 -11.97 -14.35 2.54
N ILE A 127 -11.91 -13.03 2.56
CA ILE A 127 -11.95 -12.23 3.79
C ILE A 127 -13.15 -11.29 3.74
N GLU A 128 -13.84 -11.13 4.88
CA GLU A 128 -15.04 -10.29 4.97
C GLU A 128 -14.72 -8.79 4.94
N ASN A 129 -13.50 -8.42 5.37
CA ASN A 129 -13.06 -7.03 5.45
C ASN A 129 -11.75 -6.82 4.67
N VAL A 130 -11.70 -5.74 3.88
CA VAL A 130 -10.55 -5.43 3.01
C VAL A 130 -9.66 -4.37 3.66
N PHE A 131 -8.80 -4.82 4.57
CA PHE A 131 -7.77 -3.98 5.19
C PHE A 131 -6.63 -3.67 4.22
N HIS A 132 -5.78 -2.71 4.62
CA HIS A 132 -4.58 -2.29 3.89
C HIS A 132 -4.89 -1.79 2.47
N SER A 133 -6.06 -1.16 2.31
CA SER A 133 -6.56 -0.68 1.02
C SER A 133 -7.24 0.66 1.14
N TYR A 134 -7.45 1.32 0.01
CA TYR A 134 -8.26 2.55 -0.07
C TYR A 134 -9.72 2.32 0.34
N GLN A 135 -10.22 1.08 0.32
CA GLN A 135 -11.61 0.79 0.69
C GLN A 135 -11.89 1.03 2.19
N ILE A 136 -10.87 1.02 3.05
CA ILE A 136 -11.02 1.38 4.47
C ILE A 136 -11.27 2.89 4.66
N ASN A 137 -11.02 3.74 3.65
CA ASN A 137 -11.32 5.17 3.72
C ASN A 137 -12.82 5.49 3.57
N ARG A 138 -13.67 4.47 3.33
CA ARG A 138 -15.11 4.68 3.20
C ARG A 138 -15.71 5.17 4.52
N PHE A 139 -16.78 5.96 4.43
CA PHE A 139 -17.62 6.37 5.58
C PHE A 139 -16.89 7.08 6.73
N ASP A 140 -15.96 8.00 6.45
CA ASP A 140 -15.23 8.76 7.49
C ASP A 140 -14.48 7.86 8.51
N THR A 141 -14.21 6.60 8.19
CA THR A 141 -13.58 5.61 9.10
C THR A 141 -12.30 6.13 9.74
N GLU A 142 -11.49 6.91 9.01
CA GLU A 142 -10.31 7.59 9.57
C GLU A 142 -10.67 8.48 10.75
N LYS A 143 -11.64 9.38 10.59
CA LYS A 143 -12.06 10.29 11.66
C LYS A 143 -12.65 9.54 12.83
N GLU A 144 -13.48 8.53 12.57
CA GLU A 144 -14.08 7.70 13.62
C GLU A 144 -13.01 6.94 14.43
N MET A 145 -12.02 6.37 13.74
CA MET A 145 -10.92 5.65 14.37
C MET A 145 -10.01 6.59 15.16
N LEU A 146 -9.63 7.74 14.59
CA LEU A 146 -8.81 8.74 15.28
C LEU A 146 -9.53 9.29 16.52
N SER A 147 -10.84 9.52 16.44
CA SER A 147 -11.67 9.93 17.58
C SER A 147 -11.72 8.84 18.66
N SER A 148 -11.95 7.58 18.26
CA SER A 148 -12.05 6.45 19.18
C SER A 148 -10.73 6.09 19.85
N LEU A 149 -9.60 6.36 19.18
CA LEU A 149 -8.25 6.06 19.66
C LEU A 149 -7.49 7.29 20.18
N LYS A 150 -8.16 8.42 20.39
CA LYS A 150 -7.53 9.69 20.80
C LYS A 150 -6.72 9.59 22.10
N ASP A 151 -7.13 8.69 23.01
CA ASP A 151 -6.51 8.51 24.32
C ASP A 151 -5.40 7.46 24.31
N ILE A 152 -5.23 6.73 23.19
CA ILE A 152 -4.16 5.76 23.01
C ILE A 152 -2.84 6.50 22.86
N ARG A 153 -1.91 6.15 23.73
CA ARG A 153 -0.55 6.67 23.75
C ARG A 153 0.42 5.58 24.17
N ARG A 154 1.67 5.73 23.74
CA ARG A 154 2.77 4.87 24.19
C ARG A 154 2.86 4.92 25.70
N LEU A 155 3.04 3.76 26.31
CA LEU A 155 3.32 3.66 27.74
C LEU A 155 4.72 4.22 28.04
N PRO A 156 4.86 5.06 29.07
CA PRO A 156 6.17 5.52 29.52
C PRO A 156 7.10 4.34 29.82
N VAL A 157 8.39 4.47 29.47
CA VAL A 157 9.39 3.39 29.61
C VAL A 157 9.45 2.84 31.05
N GLN A 158 9.30 3.72 32.05
CA GLN A 158 9.27 3.35 33.48
C GLN A 158 8.09 2.43 33.86
N ASP A 159 6.99 2.48 33.11
CA ASP A 159 5.77 1.73 33.40
C ASP A 159 5.70 0.41 32.58
N GLN A 160 6.48 0.29 31.49
CA GLN A 160 6.44 -0.88 30.60
C GLN A 160 6.83 -2.21 31.29
N LYS A 161 7.75 -2.16 32.27
CA LYS A 161 8.21 -3.37 32.99
C LYS A 161 7.16 -3.98 33.92
N GLN A 162 6.06 -3.28 34.18
CA GLN A 162 5.05 -3.67 35.18
C GLN A 162 3.86 -4.43 34.58
N ILE A 163 3.75 -4.49 33.25
CA ILE A 163 2.52 -4.94 32.56
C ILE A 163 2.52 -6.45 32.32
N PHE A 164 3.69 -7.04 32.17
CA PHE A 164 3.86 -8.47 31.94
C PHE A 164 5.16 -8.94 32.59
N ASP A 165 5.71 -10.05 32.13
CA ASP A 165 6.99 -10.54 32.65
C ASP A 165 8.15 -9.59 32.30
N PRO A 166 9.02 -9.23 33.26
CA PRO A 166 10.22 -8.40 33.01
C PRO A 166 11.16 -8.95 31.92
N ILE A 167 11.13 -10.25 31.63
CA ILE A 167 11.87 -10.86 30.51
C ILE A 167 11.34 -10.33 29.18
N CYS A 168 10.03 -10.16 29.03
CA CYS A 168 9.42 -9.61 27.81
C CYS A 168 9.82 -8.14 27.57
N ALA A 169 10.14 -7.39 28.62
CA ALA A 169 10.61 -6.01 28.49
C ALA A 169 11.99 -5.88 27.79
N LYS A 170 12.70 -6.99 27.57
CA LYS A 170 13.93 -7.03 26.76
C LYS A 170 13.63 -7.25 25.27
N ALA A 171 12.43 -7.69 24.92
CA ALA A 171 12.06 -7.91 23.54
C ALA A 171 11.97 -6.57 22.80
N LYS A 172 12.52 -6.52 21.59
CA LYS A 172 12.47 -5.36 20.72
C LYS A 172 11.32 -5.55 19.73
N PRO A 173 10.24 -4.75 19.81
CA PRO A 173 9.16 -4.86 18.85
C PRO A 173 9.60 -4.34 17.48
N TYR A 174 9.22 -5.04 16.41
CA TYR A 174 9.38 -4.60 15.02
C TYR A 174 8.00 -4.40 14.42
N SER A 175 7.84 -3.32 13.66
CA SER A 175 6.55 -2.94 13.10
C SER A 175 6.50 -3.21 11.61
N SER A 176 5.46 -3.90 11.18
CA SER A 176 5.14 -4.10 9.76
C SER A 176 4.50 -2.87 9.10
N VAL A 177 4.28 -1.77 9.84
CA VAL A 177 3.81 -0.50 9.26
C VAL A 177 5.00 0.29 8.73
N ILE A 178 6.08 0.35 9.52
CA ILE A 178 7.31 1.10 9.19
C ILE A 178 8.42 0.21 8.63
N GLY A 179 8.34 -1.11 8.80
CA GLY A 179 9.33 -2.07 8.29
C GLY A 179 10.64 -2.15 9.10
N GLU A 180 10.65 -1.63 10.33
CA GLU A 180 11.85 -1.53 11.18
C GLU A 180 11.50 -1.67 12.67
N GLN A 181 12.51 -1.60 13.55
CA GLN A 181 12.32 -1.65 15.00
C GLN A 181 11.45 -0.47 15.47
N MET A 182 10.41 -0.75 16.25
CA MET A 182 9.57 0.25 16.91
C MET A 182 10.30 0.83 18.14
N ASN A 183 11.31 1.64 17.88
CA ASN A 183 12.06 2.36 18.92
C ASN A 183 11.22 3.47 19.58
N ASP A 184 11.76 4.13 20.61
CA ASP A 184 11.04 5.13 21.44
C ASP A 184 10.54 6.37 20.68
N SER A 185 11.08 6.67 19.50
CA SER A 185 10.65 7.80 18.68
C SER A 185 9.35 7.55 17.90
N ILE A 186 8.97 6.28 17.68
CA ILE A 186 7.76 5.93 16.94
C ILE A 186 6.52 6.13 17.84
N PRO A 187 5.58 7.02 17.49
CA PRO A 187 4.38 7.19 18.29
C PRO A 187 3.47 5.96 18.14
N VAL A 188 3.01 5.40 19.26
CA VAL A 188 1.99 4.34 19.28
C VAL A 188 0.66 4.97 19.69
N ASN A 189 0.04 5.67 18.75
CA ASN A 189 -1.19 6.46 18.95
C ASN A 189 -2.25 6.13 17.89
N GLY A 190 -3.39 6.83 17.90
CA GLY A 190 -4.46 6.63 16.93
C GLY A 190 -4.00 6.71 15.47
N GLN A 191 -3.07 7.62 15.14
CA GLN A 191 -2.53 7.75 13.78
C GLN A 191 -1.74 6.51 13.36
N TYR A 192 -0.92 5.96 14.26
CA TYR A 192 -0.18 4.72 13.98
C TYR A 192 -1.13 3.57 13.69
N TRP A 193 -2.20 3.42 14.46
CA TRP A 193 -3.18 2.36 14.26
C TRP A 193 -4.01 2.57 12.99
N TRP A 194 -4.31 3.82 12.63
CA TRP A 194 -4.90 4.13 11.31
C TRP A 194 -3.96 3.71 10.18
N SER A 195 -2.68 4.10 10.25
CA SER A 195 -1.67 3.64 9.29
C SER A 195 -1.57 2.12 9.24
N ASN A 196 -1.66 1.43 10.38
CA ASN A 196 -1.64 -0.02 10.43
C ASN A 196 -2.79 -0.67 9.62
N VAL A 197 -4.02 -0.20 9.79
CA VAL A 197 -5.17 -0.77 9.06
C VAL A 197 -5.27 -0.30 7.62
N ARG A 198 -4.66 0.84 7.28
CA ARG A 198 -4.77 1.49 5.97
C ARG A 198 -3.62 1.19 5.03
N GLN A 199 -2.40 1.17 5.51
CA GLN A 199 -1.21 1.05 4.68
C GLN A 199 -0.85 -0.41 4.44
N ALA A 200 -0.06 -0.63 3.39
CA ALA A 200 0.49 -1.93 3.07
C ALA A 200 1.33 -2.47 4.24
N VAL A 201 1.16 -3.75 4.55
CA VAL A 201 1.96 -4.46 5.54
C VAL A 201 3.32 -4.79 4.95
N ARG A 202 4.36 -4.18 5.51
CA ARG A 202 5.77 -4.35 5.16
C ARG A 202 6.39 -5.52 5.95
N PHE A 203 5.79 -6.70 5.83
CA PHE A 203 6.21 -7.88 6.60
C PHE A 203 7.62 -8.35 6.24
N TYR A 204 7.96 -8.36 4.95
CA TYR A 204 9.32 -8.67 4.52
C TYR A 204 10.36 -7.74 5.16
N ASP A 205 10.15 -6.42 5.07
CA ASP A 205 11.07 -5.43 5.65
C ASP A 205 11.27 -5.65 7.16
N ALA A 206 10.17 -5.89 7.89
CA ALA A 206 10.23 -6.15 9.33
C ALA A 206 11.04 -7.42 9.66
N ILE A 207 10.85 -8.52 8.91
CA ILE A 207 11.63 -9.75 9.11
C ILE A 207 13.11 -9.52 8.74
N ALA A 208 13.37 -8.82 7.62
CA ALA A 208 14.72 -8.50 7.20
C ALA A 208 15.46 -7.63 8.22
N ALA A 209 14.77 -6.67 8.84
CA ALA A 209 15.31 -5.86 9.95
C ALA A 209 15.64 -6.74 11.16
N ILE A 210 14.72 -7.62 11.59
CA ILE A 210 14.97 -8.56 12.71
C ILE A 210 16.23 -9.43 12.46
N ILE A 211 16.39 -9.95 11.24
CA ILE A 211 17.56 -10.77 10.88
C ILE A 211 18.85 -9.95 10.99
N LYS A 212 18.85 -8.71 10.47
CA LYS A 212 20.04 -7.83 10.47
C LYS A 212 20.40 -7.34 11.87
N ASP A 213 19.40 -6.91 12.63
CA ASP A 213 19.59 -6.20 13.90
C ASP A 213 19.81 -7.17 15.08
N GLU A 214 19.19 -8.35 15.05
CA GLU A 214 19.27 -9.34 16.14
C GLU A 214 20.02 -10.62 15.77
N ALA A 215 20.53 -10.74 14.53
CA ALA A 215 21.11 -11.99 14.00
C ALA A 215 20.16 -13.20 14.17
N ALA A 216 18.85 -12.95 14.06
CA ALA A 216 17.83 -13.95 14.33
C ALA A 216 17.85 -15.08 13.28
N ASN A 217 17.86 -16.33 13.75
CA ASN A 217 17.83 -17.54 12.91
C ASN A 217 16.75 -18.55 13.32
N VAL A 218 15.98 -18.25 14.37
CA VAL A 218 14.83 -19.03 14.82
C VAL A 218 13.61 -18.13 14.86
N PHE A 219 12.54 -18.54 14.18
CA PHE A 219 11.26 -17.84 14.15
C PHE A 219 10.16 -18.78 14.63
N LEU A 220 9.33 -18.31 15.56
CA LEU A 220 8.18 -19.05 16.09
C LEU A 220 6.89 -18.32 15.70
N GLU A 221 6.07 -18.95 14.86
CA GLU A 221 4.73 -18.46 14.54
C GLU A 221 3.74 -18.92 15.60
N ILE A 222 3.16 -17.96 16.34
CA ILE A 222 2.13 -18.22 17.36
C ILE A 222 0.75 -17.91 16.75
N SER A 223 0.08 -18.94 16.21
CA SER A 223 -1.25 -18.81 15.61
C SER A 223 -2.02 -20.14 15.67
N PRO A 224 -3.38 -20.11 15.65
CA PRO A 224 -4.19 -21.34 15.53
C PRO A 224 -3.98 -22.05 14.19
N HIS A 225 -3.56 -21.31 13.17
CA HIS A 225 -3.30 -21.78 11.81
C HIS A 225 -2.02 -21.12 11.29
N SER A 226 -0.97 -21.92 11.11
CA SER A 226 0.32 -21.44 10.62
C SER A 226 0.28 -21.14 9.12
N VAL A 227 0.44 -19.88 8.73
CA VAL A 227 0.38 -19.42 7.32
C VAL A 227 1.60 -18.60 6.91
N LEU A 228 2.43 -18.15 7.85
CA LEU A 228 3.57 -17.27 7.58
C LEU A 228 4.89 -18.03 7.38
N GLY A 229 4.95 -19.32 7.75
CA GLY A 229 6.17 -20.12 7.70
C GLY A 229 6.91 -20.10 6.36
N THR A 230 6.20 -20.18 5.22
CA THR A 230 6.81 -20.09 3.89
C THR A 230 7.42 -18.70 3.66
N SER A 231 6.66 -17.64 3.94
CA SER A 231 7.10 -16.25 3.77
C SER A 231 8.33 -15.95 4.62
N ILE A 232 8.36 -16.38 5.88
CA ILE A 232 9.50 -16.21 6.78
C ILE A 232 10.75 -16.89 6.22
N ARG A 233 10.62 -18.11 5.68
CA ARG A 233 11.74 -18.84 5.08
C ARG A 233 12.31 -18.09 3.86
N GLU A 234 11.45 -17.61 2.97
CA GLU A 234 11.87 -16.84 1.79
C GLU A 234 12.57 -15.53 2.17
N CYS A 235 12.04 -14.82 3.17
CA CYS A 235 12.67 -13.62 3.72
C CYS A 235 14.08 -13.92 4.27
N TYR A 236 14.24 -15.02 5.00
CA TYR A 236 15.51 -15.43 5.60
C TYR A 236 16.55 -15.80 4.54
N GLU A 237 16.17 -16.61 3.55
CA GLU A 237 17.05 -17.05 2.47
C GLU A 237 17.62 -15.87 1.68
N LEU A 238 16.78 -14.92 1.25
CA LEU A 238 17.25 -13.78 0.47
C LEU A 238 18.08 -12.80 1.31
N THR A 239 17.67 -12.53 2.55
CA THR A 239 18.39 -11.57 3.41
C THR A 239 19.80 -12.05 3.72
N ASN A 240 20.01 -13.37 3.91
CA ASN A 240 21.34 -13.93 4.13
C ASN A 240 22.19 -14.02 2.86
N GLN A 241 21.59 -14.24 1.69
CA GLN A 241 22.33 -14.19 0.41
C GLN A 241 22.91 -12.80 0.14
N GLN A 242 22.25 -11.74 0.59
CA GLN A 242 22.74 -10.36 0.44
C GLN A 242 23.86 -9.98 1.42
N GLN A 243 24.13 -10.81 2.44
CA GLN A 243 25.19 -10.59 3.42
C GLN A 243 26.50 -11.33 3.08
N GLN A 244 26.48 -12.21 2.07
CA GLN A 244 27.64 -12.95 1.54
C GLN A 244 28.26 -12.21 0.34
#